data_AF-A0AAV6CIN4-F1
#
_entry.id   AF-A0AAV6CIN4-F1
#
_cell.length_a   1.000
_cell.length_b   1.000
_cell.length_c   1.000
_cell.angle_alpha   90.00
_cell.angle_beta   90.00
_cell.angle_gamma   90.00
#
_symmetry.space_group_name_H-M   'P 1'
#
loop_
_entity.id
_entity.type
_entity.pdbx_description
1 polymer ?
#
loop_
_entity_poly.entity_id
_entity_poly.type
_entity_poly.pdbx_seq_one_letter_code
_entity_poly.pdbx_strand_id
1 'polypeptide(L)'
;MNHPTPEEWMSFIYGESDAPERARLQQHLDGCGECRAEVKQWRAAGKHLDAWKLPKQARVQTLLAPAVKWGLAACLVLGLGFAASQARASQQDLAELRDAMKAQQAEQEQTAREMRASIEAMRASAAESALAELRREISTAQERALAAATARTEQLMTDFARTVSAKRLADQEAITALLAEMESRRVEEMREFRKELETVAILTQASFQRAENQLVRLAAASGANVQNQSQE
;
A
#
# COMPACT_ATOMS: atom_id res chain seq x y z
N MET A 1 -8.62 -1.08 -10.78
CA MET A 1 -8.73 -1.91 -12.01
C MET A 1 -7.87 -3.15 -11.81
N ASN A 2 -8.21 -4.29 -12.37
CA ASN A 2 -7.33 -5.47 -12.27
C ASN A 2 -6.10 -5.23 -13.15
N HIS A 3 -4.93 -5.17 -12.54
CA HIS A 3 -3.66 -5.08 -13.25
C HIS A 3 -3.30 -6.46 -13.83
N PRO A 4 -2.80 -6.54 -15.07
CA PRO A 4 -2.29 -7.80 -15.63
C PRO A 4 -1.16 -8.36 -14.78
N THR A 5 -1.03 -9.69 -14.75
CA THR A 5 0.01 -10.34 -13.95
C THR A 5 1.40 -10.10 -14.58
N PRO A 6 2.48 -10.21 -13.80
CA PRO A 6 3.84 -10.11 -14.34
C PRO A 6 4.12 -11.09 -15.49
N GLU A 7 3.55 -12.29 -15.44
CA GLU A 7 3.69 -13.31 -16.48
C GLU A 7 3.06 -12.87 -17.81
N GLU A 8 1.86 -12.28 -17.77
CA GLU A 8 1.19 -11.72 -18.95
C GLU A 8 2.03 -10.59 -19.59
N TRP A 9 2.66 -9.75 -18.77
CA TRP A 9 3.56 -8.72 -19.28
C TRP A 9 4.85 -9.25 -19.89
N MET A 10 5.43 -10.32 -19.32
CA MET A 10 6.62 -10.95 -19.89
C MET A 10 6.31 -11.54 -21.26
N SER A 11 5.20 -12.29 -21.39
CA SER A 11 4.73 -12.81 -22.69
C SER A 11 4.53 -11.69 -23.71
N PHE A 12 3.97 -10.54 -23.29
CA PHE A 12 3.82 -9.37 -24.15
C PHE A 12 5.15 -8.74 -24.57
N ILE A 13 6.12 -8.61 -23.67
CA ILE A 13 7.42 -8.00 -23.94
C ILE A 13 8.26 -8.87 -24.87
N TYR A 14 8.24 -10.19 -24.70
CA TYR A 14 8.96 -11.13 -25.57
C TYR A 14 8.23 -11.44 -26.88
N GLY A 15 6.99 -10.95 -27.05
CA GLY A 15 6.20 -11.15 -28.27
C GLY A 15 5.53 -12.52 -28.37
N GLU A 16 5.39 -13.22 -27.24
CA GLU A 16 4.80 -14.56 -27.13
C GLU A 16 3.27 -14.53 -27.00
N SER A 17 2.69 -13.41 -26.58
CA SER A 17 1.23 -13.21 -26.54
C SER A 17 0.60 -13.24 -27.93
N ASP A 18 -0.64 -13.75 -28.05
CA ASP A 18 -1.38 -13.77 -29.30
C ASP A 18 -1.87 -12.36 -29.72
N ALA A 19 -2.38 -12.23 -30.95
CA ALA A 19 -2.86 -10.93 -31.46
C ALA A 19 -3.96 -10.27 -30.61
N PRO A 20 -5.03 -10.99 -30.17
CA PRO A 20 -6.06 -10.37 -29.33
C PRO A 20 -5.57 -9.99 -27.93
N GLU A 21 -4.74 -10.81 -27.28
CA GLU A 21 -4.16 -10.51 -25.97
C GLU A 21 -3.23 -9.31 -26.03
N ARG A 22 -2.40 -9.22 -27.07
CA ARG A 22 -1.51 -8.06 -27.30
C ARG A 22 -2.31 -6.76 -27.46
N ALA A 23 -3.44 -6.80 -28.17
CA ALA A 23 -4.32 -5.64 -28.33
C ALA A 23 -4.95 -5.22 -26.98
N ARG A 24 -5.40 -6.19 -26.17
CA ARG A 24 -5.95 -5.93 -24.83
C ARG A 24 -4.90 -5.31 -23.89
N LEU A 25 -3.68 -5.86 -23.86
CA LEU A 25 -2.60 -5.35 -23.02
C LEU A 25 -2.13 -3.97 -23.48
N GLN A 26 -2.08 -3.72 -24.80
CA GLN A 26 -1.77 -2.40 -25.34
C GLN A 26 -2.83 -1.37 -24.93
N GLN A 27 -4.12 -1.70 -25.04
CA GLN A 27 -5.21 -0.85 -24.58
C GLN A 27 -5.11 -0.55 -23.07
N HIS A 28 -4.68 -1.53 -22.26
CA HIS A 28 -4.45 -1.31 -20.83
C HIS A 28 -3.29 -0.34 -20.58
N LEU A 29 -2.17 -0.47 -21.31
CA LEU A 29 -1.05 0.47 -21.22
C LEU A 29 -1.47 1.90 -21.57
N ASP A 30 -2.38 2.05 -22.54
CA ASP A 30 -2.91 3.34 -22.94
C ASP A 30 -3.77 4.00 -21.84
N GLY A 31 -4.45 3.20 -21.01
CA GLY A 31 -5.29 3.66 -19.89
C GLY A 31 -4.64 3.71 -18.51
N CYS A 32 -3.53 2.99 -18.27
CA CYS A 32 -2.89 2.88 -16.95
C CYS A 32 -1.44 3.41 -16.95
N GLY A 33 -1.20 4.49 -16.19
CA GLY A 33 0.13 5.10 -16.07
C GLY A 33 1.15 4.24 -15.32
N GLU A 34 0.71 3.50 -14.30
CA GLU A 34 1.57 2.66 -13.46
C GLU A 34 2.16 1.48 -14.27
N CYS A 35 1.31 0.69 -14.93
CA CYS A 35 1.76 -0.41 -15.78
C CYS A 35 2.65 0.09 -16.94
N ARG A 36 2.41 1.30 -17.45
CA ARG A 36 3.27 1.92 -18.47
C ARG A 36 4.67 2.22 -17.94
N ALA A 37 4.78 2.72 -16.71
CA ALA A 37 6.06 2.97 -16.07
C ALA A 37 6.85 1.67 -15.85
N GLU A 38 6.17 0.63 -15.37
CA GLU A 38 6.74 -0.68 -15.11
C GLU A 38 7.27 -1.37 -16.39
N VAL A 39 6.44 -1.45 -17.44
CA VAL A 39 6.86 -2.00 -18.75
C VAL A 39 8.02 -1.20 -19.36
N LYS A 40 8.03 0.14 -19.19
CA LYS A 40 9.15 0.98 -19.64
C LYS A 40 10.44 0.65 -18.88
N GLN A 41 10.36 0.41 -17.57
CA GLN A 41 11.51 0.02 -16.75
C GLN A 41 12.07 -1.34 -17.19
N TRP A 42 11.23 -2.34 -17.42
CA TRP A 42 11.68 -3.67 -17.89
C TRP A 42 12.33 -3.60 -19.27
N ARG A 43 11.76 -2.86 -20.22
CA ARG A 43 12.38 -2.65 -21.55
C ARG A 43 13.72 -1.93 -21.46
N ALA A 44 13.89 -1.00 -20.52
CA ALA A 44 15.17 -0.32 -20.30
C ALA A 44 16.22 -1.27 -19.72
N ALA A 45 15.85 -2.13 -18.77
CA ALA A 45 16.73 -3.15 -18.22
C ALA A 45 17.19 -4.15 -19.30
N GLY A 46 16.28 -4.62 -20.17
CA GLY A 46 16.61 -5.50 -21.29
C GLY A 46 17.66 -4.88 -22.23
N LYS A 47 17.49 -3.60 -22.60
CA LYS A 47 18.49 -2.88 -23.42
C LYS A 47 19.86 -2.76 -22.77
N HIS A 48 19.91 -2.60 -21.45
CA HIS A 48 21.18 -2.54 -20.71
C HIS A 48 21.89 -3.89 -20.73
N LEU A 49 21.15 -4.99 -20.62
CA LEU A 49 21.70 -6.35 -20.73
C LEU A 49 22.18 -6.63 -22.16
N ASP A 50 21.44 -6.23 -23.19
CA ASP A 50 21.86 -6.39 -24.60
C ASP A 50 23.13 -5.59 -24.94
N ALA A 51 23.35 -4.46 -24.27
CA ALA A 51 24.55 -3.64 -24.43
C ALA A 51 25.79 -4.28 -23.79
N TRP A 52 25.62 -5.25 -22.89
CA TRP A 52 26.72 -5.91 -22.19
C TRP A 52 27.46 -6.87 -23.13
N LYS A 53 28.57 -6.41 -23.73
CA LYS A 53 29.48 -7.27 -24.49
C LYS A 53 30.51 -7.90 -23.56
N LEU A 54 30.54 -9.23 -23.48
CA LEU A 54 31.62 -9.96 -22.83
C LEU A 54 32.97 -9.57 -23.46
N PRO A 55 34.02 -9.28 -22.66
CA PRO A 55 35.35 -9.01 -23.20
C PRO A 55 35.79 -10.21 -24.04
N LYS A 56 36.12 -9.98 -25.32
CA LYS A 56 36.69 -11.01 -26.19
C LYS A 56 37.98 -11.48 -25.54
N GLN A 57 38.00 -12.72 -25.04
CA GLN A 57 39.21 -13.35 -24.52
C GLN A 57 40.28 -13.30 -25.61
N ALA A 58 41.39 -12.60 -25.33
CA ALA A 58 42.50 -12.53 -26.25
C ALA A 58 43.07 -13.94 -26.45
N ARG A 59 42.93 -14.47 -27.67
CA ARG A 59 43.56 -15.71 -28.08
C ARG A 59 45.07 -15.48 -28.01
N VAL A 60 45.76 -16.17 -27.11
CA VAL A 60 47.22 -16.18 -27.04
C VAL A 60 47.74 -16.81 -28.34
N GLN A 61 48.21 -15.97 -29.27
CA GLN A 61 48.84 -16.44 -30.49
C GLN A 61 50.27 -16.84 -30.13
N THR A 62 50.54 -18.15 -30.10
CA THR A 62 51.90 -18.70 -30.04
C THR A 62 52.60 -18.45 -31.37
N LEU A 63 53.26 -17.30 -31.49
CA LEU A 63 54.19 -16.98 -32.56
C LEU A 63 55.54 -17.66 -32.29
N LEU A 64 55.68 -18.92 -32.71
CA LEU A 64 56.97 -19.61 -32.78
C LEU A 64 57.43 -19.64 -34.24
N ALA A 65 58.45 -18.82 -34.54
CA ALA A 65 59.07 -18.65 -35.85
C ALA A 65 60.07 -19.80 -36.19
N PRO A 66 60.33 -20.09 -37.49
CA PRO A 66 60.99 -21.33 -37.94
C PRO A 66 62.53 -21.30 -38.04
N ALA A 67 63.22 -20.44 -37.28
CA ALA A 67 64.67 -20.21 -37.44
C ALA A 67 65.59 -21.03 -36.49
N VAL A 68 65.07 -22.04 -35.78
CA VAL A 68 65.84 -22.82 -34.77
C VAL A 68 66.51 -24.08 -35.34
N LYS A 69 66.45 -24.31 -36.66
CA LYS A 69 66.97 -25.56 -37.25
C LYS A 69 68.50 -25.67 -37.30
N TRP A 70 69.23 -24.54 -37.26
CA TRP A 70 70.68 -24.55 -37.44
C TRP A 70 71.50 -24.33 -36.15
N GLY A 71 70.89 -23.85 -35.07
CA GLY A 71 71.53 -23.75 -33.76
C GLY A 71 71.60 -25.09 -32.98
N LEU A 72 70.79 -26.08 -33.37
CA LEU A 72 70.62 -27.31 -32.59
C LEU A 72 71.83 -28.27 -32.69
N ALA A 73 72.51 -28.32 -33.85
CA ALA A 73 73.56 -29.32 -34.09
C ALA A 73 74.89 -29.01 -33.38
N ALA A 74 75.31 -27.75 -33.36
CA ALA A 74 76.54 -27.34 -32.66
C ALA A 74 76.35 -27.35 -31.12
N CYS A 75 75.15 -27.00 -30.64
CA CYS A 75 74.79 -27.14 -29.24
C CYS A 75 74.68 -28.60 -28.78
N LEU A 76 74.30 -29.54 -29.66
CA LEU A 76 74.21 -30.96 -29.31
C LEU A 76 75.58 -31.59 -29.00
N VAL A 77 76.62 -31.29 -29.80
CA VAL A 77 77.94 -31.95 -29.63
C VAL A 77 78.73 -31.37 -28.45
N LEU A 78 78.72 -30.03 -28.27
CA LEU A 78 79.33 -29.40 -27.08
C LEU A 78 78.47 -29.61 -25.82
N GLY A 79 77.15 -29.70 -25.98
CA GLY A 79 76.21 -30.01 -24.91
C GLY A 79 76.36 -31.43 -24.38
N LEU A 80 76.55 -32.45 -25.24
CA LEU A 80 76.69 -33.84 -24.80
C LEU A 80 77.96 -34.09 -23.96
N GLY A 81 79.08 -33.43 -24.29
CA GLY A 81 80.34 -33.53 -23.54
C GLY A 81 80.33 -32.80 -22.19
N PHE A 82 79.73 -31.61 -22.14
CA PHE A 82 79.57 -30.84 -20.90
C PHE A 82 78.44 -31.39 -20.00
N ALA A 83 77.37 -31.94 -20.60
CA ALA A 83 76.28 -32.56 -19.86
C ALA A 83 76.73 -33.83 -19.12
N ALA A 84 77.64 -34.64 -19.67
CA ALA A 84 78.08 -35.86 -19.01
C ALA A 84 78.96 -35.61 -17.77
N SER A 85 79.74 -34.51 -17.75
CA SER A 85 80.59 -34.14 -16.61
C SER A 85 79.85 -33.31 -15.55
N GLN A 86 78.92 -32.43 -15.94
CA GLN A 86 78.01 -31.74 -15.01
C GLN A 86 76.92 -32.65 -14.44
N ALA A 87 76.45 -33.68 -15.17
CA ALA A 87 75.34 -34.53 -14.71
C ALA A 87 75.63 -35.30 -13.42
N ARG A 88 76.91 -35.53 -13.06
CA ARG A 88 77.28 -36.17 -11.79
C ARG A 88 77.41 -35.19 -10.63
N ALA A 89 77.82 -33.94 -10.87
CA ALA A 89 77.84 -32.89 -9.85
C ALA A 89 76.44 -32.28 -9.61
N SER A 90 75.62 -32.18 -10.66
CA SER A 90 74.27 -31.60 -10.61
C SER A 90 73.24 -32.52 -9.94
N GLN A 91 73.50 -33.82 -9.81
CA GLN A 91 72.55 -34.73 -9.16
C GLN A 91 72.46 -34.50 -7.64
N GLN A 92 73.54 -34.08 -6.99
CA GLN A 92 73.52 -33.72 -5.57
C GLN A 92 72.79 -32.39 -5.34
N ASP A 93 73.10 -31.35 -6.13
CA ASP A 93 72.39 -30.05 -6.04
C ASP A 93 70.89 -30.17 -6.34
N LEU A 94 70.49 -31.05 -7.27
CA LEU A 94 69.07 -31.29 -7.58
C LEU A 94 68.32 -31.99 -6.44
N ALA A 95 69.00 -32.83 -5.65
CA ALA A 95 68.40 -33.48 -4.49
C ALA A 95 68.13 -32.45 -3.39
N GLU A 96 69.11 -31.58 -3.11
CA GLU A 96 68.97 -30.49 -2.12
C GLU A 96 67.91 -29.47 -2.54
N LEU A 97 67.88 -29.05 -3.81
CA LEU A 97 66.82 -28.19 -4.35
C LEU A 97 65.43 -28.81 -4.28
N ARG A 98 65.32 -30.12 -4.53
CA ARG A 98 64.04 -30.83 -4.46
C ARG A 98 63.54 -30.88 -3.01
N ASP A 99 64.42 -31.12 -2.05
CA ASP A 99 64.04 -31.17 -0.65
C ASP A 99 63.73 -29.76 -0.11
N ALA A 100 64.44 -28.73 -0.54
CA ALA A 100 64.10 -27.33 -0.27
C ALA A 100 62.72 -26.94 -0.84
N MET A 101 62.42 -27.33 -2.09
CA MET A 101 61.10 -27.07 -2.69
C MET A 101 59.96 -27.79 -1.97
N LYS A 102 60.18 -29.04 -1.52
CA LYS A 102 59.18 -29.77 -0.72
C LYS A 102 58.93 -29.08 0.62
N ALA A 103 59.98 -28.60 1.28
CA ALA A 103 59.85 -27.84 2.52
C ALA A 103 59.05 -26.55 2.31
N GLN A 104 59.35 -25.80 1.23
CA GLN A 104 58.62 -24.59 0.88
C GLN A 104 57.14 -24.88 0.53
N GLN A 105 56.87 -25.99 -0.15
CA GLN A 105 55.50 -26.40 -0.47
C GLN A 105 54.71 -26.77 0.80
N ALA A 106 55.34 -27.45 1.76
CA ALA A 106 54.71 -27.77 3.04
C ALA A 106 54.34 -26.50 3.84
N GLU A 107 55.21 -25.49 3.84
CA GLU A 107 54.94 -24.19 4.47
C GLU A 107 53.81 -23.42 3.76
N GLN A 108 53.78 -23.46 2.42
CA GLN A 108 52.67 -22.89 1.65
C GLN A 108 51.34 -23.59 1.93
N GLU A 109 51.34 -24.91 2.08
CA GLU A 109 50.13 -25.64 2.43
C GLU A 109 49.65 -25.29 3.85
N GLN A 110 50.55 -25.10 4.79
CA GLN A 110 50.21 -24.69 6.15
C GLN A 110 49.58 -23.29 6.18
N THR A 111 50.23 -22.31 5.56
CA THR A 111 49.70 -20.93 5.46
C THR A 111 48.37 -20.88 4.72
N ALA A 112 48.19 -21.70 3.67
CA ALA A 112 46.91 -21.82 2.97
C ALA A 112 45.81 -22.43 3.87
N ARG A 113 46.14 -23.39 4.74
CA ARG A 113 45.19 -23.95 5.72
C ARG A 113 44.79 -22.92 6.77
N GLU A 114 45.76 -22.18 7.31
CA GLU A 114 45.51 -21.11 8.28
C GLU A 114 44.67 -19.97 7.68
N MET A 115 44.96 -19.57 6.44
CA MET A 115 44.17 -18.56 5.73
C MET A 115 42.74 -19.06 5.43
N ARG A 116 42.55 -20.32 5.06
CA ARG A 116 41.20 -20.90 4.87
C ARG A 116 40.42 -20.93 6.18
N ALA A 117 41.04 -21.38 7.27
CA ALA A 117 40.40 -21.42 8.58
C ALA A 117 40.01 -20.02 9.08
N SER A 118 40.87 -19.02 8.89
CA SER A 118 40.54 -17.62 9.25
C SER A 118 39.42 -17.02 8.38
N ILE A 119 39.38 -17.32 7.07
CA ILE A 119 38.28 -16.91 6.20
C ILE A 119 36.96 -17.56 6.63
N GLU A 120 36.96 -18.85 6.98
CA GLU A 120 35.77 -19.55 7.48
C GLU A 120 35.29 -18.96 8.80
N ALA A 121 36.20 -18.68 9.74
CA ALA A 121 35.87 -18.00 10.99
C ALA A 121 35.28 -16.60 10.76
N MET A 122 35.85 -15.81 9.83
CA MET A 122 35.35 -14.49 9.47
C MET A 122 33.97 -14.55 8.80
N ARG A 123 33.72 -15.58 7.98
CA ARG A 123 32.40 -15.79 7.37
C ARG A 123 31.36 -16.18 8.41
N ALA A 124 31.71 -17.02 9.38
CA ALA A 124 30.82 -17.40 10.46
C ALA A 124 30.42 -16.20 11.33
N SER A 125 31.39 -15.36 11.72
CA SER A 125 31.10 -14.14 12.50
C SER A 125 30.34 -13.07 11.70
N ALA A 126 30.61 -12.94 10.40
CA ALA A 126 29.83 -12.08 9.50
C ALA A 126 28.38 -12.55 9.36
N ALA A 127 28.15 -13.87 9.27
CA ALA A 127 26.79 -14.42 9.22
C ALA A 127 26.03 -14.20 10.54
N GLU A 128 26.70 -14.40 11.68
CA GLU A 128 26.09 -14.19 13.00
C GLU A 128 25.72 -12.71 13.23
N SER A 129 26.61 -11.78 12.90
CA SER A 129 26.34 -10.34 13.00
C SER A 129 25.23 -9.89 12.04
N ALA A 130 25.16 -10.42 10.82
CA ALA A 130 24.07 -10.12 9.88
C ALA A 130 22.71 -10.60 10.40
N LEU A 131 22.65 -11.80 11.01
CA LEU A 131 21.43 -12.31 11.63
C LEU A 131 21.01 -11.50 12.86
N ALA A 132 21.99 -11.06 13.67
CA ALA A 132 21.73 -10.21 14.82
C ALA A 132 21.14 -8.85 14.42
N GLU A 133 21.70 -8.23 13.36
CA GLU A 133 21.19 -6.97 12.83
C GLU A 133 19.78 -7.13 12.25
N LEU A 134 19.54 -8.16 11.43
CA LEU A 134 18.22 -8.43 10.87
C LEU A 134 17.17 -8.63 11.98
N ARG A 135 17.54 -9.33 13.07
CA ARG A 135 16.64 -9.54 14.21
C ARG A 135 16.31 -8.23 14.94
N ARG A 136 17.27 -7.31 15.02
CA ARG A 136 17.10 -5.97 15.59
C ARG A 136 16.22 -5.08 14.71
N GLU A 137 16.40 -5.14 13.40
CA GLU A 137 15.53 -4.44 12.45
C GLU A 137 14.09 -4.96 12.52
N ILE A 138 13.90 -6.28 12.59
CA ILE A 138 12.57 -6.88 12.73
C ILE A 138 11.90 -6.46 14.05
N SER A 139 12.61 -6.49 15.19
CA SER A 139 12.03 -6.10 16.48
C SER A 139 11.64 -4.62 16.50
N THR A 140 12.51 -3.75 15.97
CA THR A 140 12.21 -2.31 15.88
C THR A 140 11.07 -2.01 14.90
N ALA A 141 10.97 -2.75 13.79
CA ALA A 141 9.84 -2.66 12.87
C ALA A 141 8.52 -3.13 13.53
N GLN A 142 8.55 -4.20 14.33
CA GLN A 142 7.40 -4.69 15.08
C GLN A 142 6.91 -3.66 16.12
N GLU A 143 7.82 -3.07 16.90
CA GLU A 143 7.47 -2.02 17.88
C GLU A 143 6.84 -0.81 17.20
N ARG A 144 7.41 -0.35 16.07
CA ARG A 144 6.85 0.76 15.28
C ARG A 144 5.48 0.42 14.71
N ALA A 145 5.29 -0.81 14.21
CA ALA A 145 4.01 -1.25 13.68
C ALA A 145 2.93 -1.32 14.77
N LEU A 146 3.26 -1.82 15.95
CA LEU A 146 2.36 -1.85 17.10
C LEU A 146 2.00 -0.42 17.57
N ALA A 147 2.98 0.46 17.72
CA ALA A 147 2.75 1.85 18.10
C ALA A 147 1.89 2.61 17.07
N ALA A 148 2.09 2.35 15.77
CA ALA A 148 1.26 2.93 14.72
C ALA A 148 -0.18 2.38 14.76
N ALA A 149 -0.36 1.08 15.04
CA ALA A 149 -1.68 0.47 15.16
C ALA A 149 -2.47 0.99 16.37
N THR A 150 -1.81 1.18 17.51
CA THR A 150 -2.44 1.76 18.71
C THR A 150 -2.84 3.20 18.46
N ALA A 151 -1.95 4.03 17.90
CA ALA A 151 -2.26 5.42 17.53
C ALA A 151 -3.45 5.52 16.56
N ARG A 152 -3.51 4.63 15.56
CA ARG A 152 -4.65 4.58 14.62
C ARG A 152 -5.96 4.19 15.31
N THR A 153 -5.90 3.30 16.29
CA THR A 153 -7.07 2.88 17.07
C THR A 153 -7.59 4.02 17.94
N GLU A 154 -6.70 4.75 18.62
CA GLU A 154 -7.04 5.94 19.40
C GLU A 154 -7.65 7.04 18.53
N GLN A 155 -7.11 7.24 17.33
CA GLN A 155 -7.65 8.20 16.37
C GLN A 155 -9.08 7.81 15.94
N LEU A 156 -9.31 6.55 15.58
CA LEU A 156 -10.64 6.06 15.20
C LEU A 156 -11.65 6.19 16.34
N MET A 157 -11.25 5.91 17.58
CA MET A 157 -12.12 6.07 18.75
C MET A 157 -12.45 7.54 19.01
N THR A 158 -11.49 8.44 18.82
CA THR A 158 -11.71 9.90 18.94
C THR A 158 -12.63 10.42 17.85
N ASP A 159 -12.47 9.95 16.62
CA ASP A 159 -13.34 10.32 15.49
C ASP A 159 -14.76 9.78 15.65
N PHE A 160 -14.88 8.55 16.14
CA PHE A 160 -16.17 7.96 16.50
C PHE A 160 -16.86 8.75 17.61
N ALA A 161 -16.16 9.07 18.70
CA ALA A 161 -16.69 9.87 19.81
C ALA A 161 -17.19 11.25 19.34
N ARG A 162 -16.42 11.92 18.47
CA ARG A 162 -16.81 13.21 17.86
C ARG A 162 -18.06 13.08 16.99
N THR A 163 -18.15 12.02 16.18
CA THR A 163 -19.30 11.80 15.31
C THR A 163 -20.57 11.51 16.11
N VAL A 164 -20.47 10.71 17.17
CA VAL A 164 -21.60 10.40 18.07
C VAL A 164 -22.05 11.64 18.83
N SER A 165 -21.13 12.45 19.37
CA SER A 165 -21.51 13.68 20.09
C SER A 165 -22.15 14.72 19.18
N ALA A 166 -21.64 14.90 17.96
CA ALA A 166 -22.23 15.77 16.96
C ALA A 166 -23.65 15.34 16.58
N LYS A 167 -23.89 14.04 16.37
CA LYS A 167 -25.24 13.51 16.12
C LYS A 167 -26.18 13.73 17.30
N ARG A 168 -25.73 13.49 18.53
CA ARG A 168 -26.54 13.74 19.73
C ARG A 168 -26.94 15.20 19.87
N LEU A 169 -26.04 16.14 19.56
CA LEU A 169 -26.35 17.56 19.57
C LEU A 169 -27.41 17.90 18.52
N ALA A 170 -27.23 17.40 17.28
CA ALA A 170 -28.20 17.59 16.20
C ALA A 170 -29.57 16.98 16.54
N ASP A 171 -29.61 15.80 17.16
CA ASP A 171 -30.85 15.15 17.60
C ASP A 171 -31.53 15.97 18.72
N GLN A 172 -30.77 16.52 19.66
CA GLN A 172 -31.30 17.41 20.70
C GLN A 172 -31.89 18.70 20.11
N GLU A 173 -31.20 19.32 19.15
CA GLU A 173 -31.70 20.49 18.42
C GLU A 173 -32.99 20.16 17.65
N ALA A 174 -33.04 19.00 16.98
CA ALA A 174 -34.25 18.56 16.26
C ALA A 174 -35.43 18.31 17.20
N ILE A 175 -35.21 17.67 18.36
CA ILE A 175 -36.25 17.42 19.36
C ILE A 175 -36.77 18.74 19.95
N THR A 176 -35.87 19.66 20.30
CA THR A 176 -36.27 20.96 20.86
C THR A 176 -37.03 21.81 19.84
N ALA A 177 -36.63 21.80 18.57
CA ALA A 177 -37.37 22.44 17.50
C ALA A 177 -38.78 21.86 17.31
N LEU A 178 -38.91 20.52 17.33
CA LEU A 178 -40.20 19.84 17.24
C LEU A 178 -41.12 20.21 18.41
N LEU A 179 -40.60 20.26 19.64
CA LEU A 179 -41.38 20.65 20.82
C LEU A 179 -41.87 22.09 20.72
N ALA A 180 -41.02 23.02 20.26
CA ALA A 180 -41.40 24.42 20.04
C ALA A 180 -42.49 24.55 18.96
N GLU A 181 -42.40 23.75 17.89
CA GLU A 181 -43.44 23.70 16.86
C GLU A 181 -44.77 23.20 17.42
N MET A 182 -44.76 22.11 18.20
CA MET A 182 -45.96 21.58 18.84
C MET A 182 -46.60 22.58 19.80
N GLU A 183 -45.80 23.32 20.57
CA GLU A 183 -46.29 24.36 21.46
C GLU A 183 -46.93 25.51 20.67
N SER A 184 -46.29 25.97 19.59
CA SER A 184 -46.85 26.99 18.71
C SER A 184 -48.19 26.56 18.10
N ARG A 185 -48.29 25.30 17.64
CA ARG A 185 -49.56 24.75 17.11
C ARG A 185 -50.64 24.74 18.18
N ARG A 186 -50.32 24.27 19.39
CA ARG A 186 -51.27 24.25 20.51
C ARG A 186 -51.76 25.66 20.89
N VAL A 187 -50.89 26.66 20.87
CA VAL A 187 -51.28 28.05 21.13
C VAL A 187 -52.24 28.56 20.06
N GLU A 188 -52.02 28.22 18.78
CA GLU A 188 -52.92 28.62 17.70
C GLU A 188 -54.28 27.90 17.78
N GLU A 189 -54.29 26.59 18.03
CA GLU A 189 -55.52 25.81 18.26
C GLU A 189 -56.33 26.37 19.44
N MET A 190 -55.67 26.78 20.53
CA MET A 190 -56.34 27.42 21.66
C MET A 190 -56.92 28.80 21.32
N ARG A 191 -56.28 29.55 20.41
CA ARG A 191 -56.84 30.83 19.92
C ARG A 191 -58.05 30.59 19.02
N GLU A 192 -57.98 29.61 18.14
CA GLU A 192 -59.09 29.21 17.28
C GLU A 192 -60.29 28.75 18.13
N PHE A 193 -60.07 27.85 19.07
CA PHE A 193 -61.10 27.38 19.99
C PHE A 193 -61.74 28.52 20.80
N ARG A 194 -60.95 29.51 21.26
CA ARG A 194 -61.50 30.69 21.94
C ARG A 194 -62.43 31.49 21.01
N LYS A 195 -62.05 31.70 19.75
CA LYS A 195 -62.88 32.42 18.77
C LYS A 195 -64.19 31.66 18.49
N GLU A 196 -64.13 30.34 18.42
CA GLU A 196 -65.33 29.50 18.28
C GLU A 196 -66.25 29.64 19.49
N LEU A 197 -65.71 29.59 20.71
CA LEU A 197 -66.48 29.81 21.94
C LEU A 197 -67.11 31.21 21.99
N GLU A 198 -66.38 32.25 21.61
CA GLU A 198 -66.91 33.61 21.51
C GLU A 198 -68.05 33.68 20.48
N THR A 199 -67.91 33.02 19.33
CA THR A 199 -68.94 32.94 18.30
C THR A 199 -70.20 32.24 18.82
N VAL A 200 -70.04 31.10 19.51
CA VAL A 200 -71.16 30.36 20.12
C VAL A 200 -71.85 31.20 21.20
N ALA A 201 -71.09 31.92 22.04
CA ALA A 201 -71.65 32.80 23.05
C ALA A 201 -72.49 33.93 22.42
N ILE A 202 -72.00 34.57 21.36
CA ILE A 202 -72.72 35.61 20.62
C ILE A 202 -74.01 35.07 19.99
N LEU A 203 -73.93 33.91 19.32
CA LEU A 203 -75.10 33.26 18.69
C LEU A 203 -76.16 32.86 19.74
N THR A 204 -75.70 32.39 20.90
CA THR A 204 -76.56 32.01 22.03
C THR A 204 -77.23 33.23 22.64
N GLN A 205 -76.51 34.33 22.85
CA GLN A 205 -77.09 35.58 23.33
C GLN A 205 -78.15 36.14 22.36
N ALA A 206 -77.86 36.10 21.05
CA ALA A 206 -78.81 36.54 20.02
C ALA A 206 -80.07 35.68 19.96
N SER A 207 -79.95 34.35 20.18
CA SER A 207 -81.12 33.46 20.22
C SER A 207 -81.97 33.68 21.47
N PHE A 208 -81.37 33.93 22.63
CA PHE A 208 -82.07 34.32 23.85
C PHE A 208 -82.84 35.62 23.66
N GLN A 209 -82.22 36.68 23.14
CA GLN A 209 -82.91 37.94 22.85
C GLN A 209 -84.07 37.76 21.86
N ARG A 210 -83.91 36.88 20.86
CA ARG A 210 -84.99 36.56 19.92
C ARG A 210 -86.15 35.85 20.61
N ALA A 211 -85.86 34.88 21.47
CA ALA A 211 -86.85 34.16 22.26
C ALA A 211 -87.60 35.10 23.22
N GLU A 212 -86.90 35.99 23.91
CA GLU A 212 -87.50 37.02 24.77
C GLU A 212 -88.45 37.93 23.98
N ASN A 213 -88.01 38.45 22.82
CA ASN A 213 -88.85 39.27 21.96
C ASN A 213 -90.09 38.51 21.45
N GLN A 214 -89.97 37.21 21.17
CA GLN A 214 -91.12 36.37 20.80
C GLN A 214 -92.09 36.19 21.96
N LEU A 215 -91.60 35.95 23.19
CA LEU A 215 -92.45 35.85 24.38
C LEU A 215 -93.19 37.16 24.66
N VAL A 216 -92.52 38.31 24.55
CA VAL A 216 -93.16 39.63 24.68
C VAL A 216 -94.24 39.83 23.63
N ARG A 217 -93.98 39.45 22.37
CA ARG A 217 -94.99 39.53 21.29
C ARG A 217 -96.19 38.62 21.55
N LEU A 218 -95.96 37.38 21.99
CA LEU A 218 -97.04 36.44 22.34
C LEU A 218 -97.88 36.96 23.52
N ALA A 219 -97.24 37.53 24.54
CA ALA A 219 -97.93 38.16 25.66
C ALA A 219 -98.76 39.37 25.22
N ALA A 220 -98.22 40.23 24.34
CA ALA A 220 -98.94 41.38 23.79
C ALA A 220 -100.14 40.95 22.92
N ALA A 221 -99.98 39.96 22.04
CA ALA A 221 -101.07 39.41 21.24
C ALA A 221 -102.16 38.74 22.11
N SER A 222 -101.76 38.02 23.15
CA SER A 222 -102.70 37.45 24.13
C SER A 222 -103.49 38.53 24.86
N GLY A 223 -102.85 39.62 25.31
CA GLY A 223 -103.51 40.75 25.95
C GLY A 223 -104.53 41.48 25.05
N ALA A 224 -104.19 41.69 23.78
CA ALA A 224 -105.10 42.30 22.80
C ALA A 224 -106.33 41.41 22.53
N ASN A 225 -106.16 40.09 22.51
CA ASN A 225 -107.27 39.16 22.31
C ASN A 225 -108.26 39.16 23.50
N VAL A 226 -107.76 39.35 24.74
CA VAL A 226 -108.62 39.47 25.94
C VAL A 226 -109.45 40.75 25.92
N GLN A 227 -108.91 41.88 25.42
CA GLN A 227 -109.68 43.13 25.31
C GLN A 227 -110.80 43.04 24.26
N ASN A 228 -110.57 42.33 23.15
CA ASN A 228 -111.57 42.20 22.08
C ASN A 228 -112.77 41.32 22.48
N GLN A 229 -112.59 40.35 23.40
CA GLN A 229 -113.68 39.53 23.94
C GLN A 229 -114.57 40.25 24.98
N SER A 230 -114.21 41.47 25.40
CA SER A 230 -115.00 42.25 26.37
C SER A 230 -115.95 43.28 25.75
N GLN A 231 -116.05 43.30 24.41
CA GLN A 231 -116.90 44.23 23.65
C GLN A 231 -118.03 43.55 22.85
N GLU A 232 -118.24 42.24 23.03
CA GLU A 232 -119.45 41.51 22.61
C GLU A 232 -120.30 41.16 23.84
#